data_AF-A0A5N7BV87-F1
#
_entry.id   AF-A0A5N7BV87-F1
#
_cell.length_a   1.000
_cell.length_b   1.000
_cell.length_c   1.000
_cell.angle_alpha   90.00
_cell.angle_beta   90.00
_cell.angle_gamma   90.00
#
_symmetry.space_group_name_H-M   'P 1'
#
loop_
_entity.id
_entity.type
_entity.pdbx_description
1 polymer ?
#
loop_
_entity_poly.entity_id
_entity_poly.type
_entity_poly.pdbx_seq_one_letter_code
_entity_poly.pdbx_strand_id
1 'polypeptide(L)' 'MNPRYVSNSFVNKSRPILPYLVSDYIVSRESHFYYEGKEADHDQPRALYGKVMNEKARQQLHDNTVRLLRLI' A
#
# COMPACT_ATOMS: atom_id res chain seq x y z
N MET A 1 -14.43 -39.10 -6.52
CA MET A 1 -13.43 -38.67 -5.52
C MET A 1 -12.70 -37.46 -6.09
N ASN A 2 -12.58 -36.35 -5.35
CA ASN A 2 -11.91 -35.14 -5.88
C ASN A 2 -10.38 -35.34 -5.84
N PRO A 3 -9.63 -35.11 -6.94
CA PRO A 3 -8.17 -35.26 -6.93
C PRO A 3 -7.52 -34.35 -5.88
N ARG A 4 -6.53 -34.89 -5.15
CA ARG A 4 -5.82 -34.17 -4.07
C ARG A 4 -4.56 -33.41 -4.56
N TYR A 5 -4.20 -33.51 -5.83
CA TYR A 5 -3.01 -32.87 -6.39
C TYR A 5 -3.29 -32.24 -7.76
N VAL A 6 -2.53 -31.20 -8.08
CA VAL A 6 -2.49 -30.48 -9.37
C VAL A 6 -1.01 -30.46 -9.79
N SER A 7 -0.58 -30.91 -10.96
CA SER A 7 -1.25 -31.48 -12.15
C SER A 7 -1.57 -32.97 -12.03
N ASN A 8 -2.74 -33.42 -12.50
CA ASN A 8 -3.13 -34.84 -12.51
C ASN A 8 -3.72 -35.27 -13.86
N SER A 9 -3.75 -36.59 -14.13
CA SER A 9 -4.26 -37.15 -15.39
C SER A 9 -5.79 -37.31 -15.45
N PHE A 10 -6.51 -36.96 -14.38
CA PHE A 10 -7.95 -37.20 -14.26
C PHE A 10 -8.79 -35.97 -14.62
N VAL A 11 -8.28 -34.76 -14.37
CA VAL A 11 -8.99 -33.49 -14.63
C VAL A 11 -8.00 -32.38 -15.01
N ASN A 12 -8.17 -31.79 -16.19
CA ASN A 12 -7.37 -30.62 -16.63
C ASN A 12 -7.96 -29.31 -16.06
N LYS A 13 -7.47 -28.88 -14.89
CA LYS A 13 -7.92 -27.68 -14.16
C LYS A 13 -6.77 -26.69 -13.88
N SER A 14 -5.84 -26.50 -14.82
CA SER A 14 -4.84 -25.43 -14.68
C SER A 14 -5.45 -24.08 -15.07
N ARG A 15 -5.32 -23.07 -14.20
CA ARG A 15 -5.64 -21.67 -14.55
C ARG A 15 -4.32 -20.95 -14.84
N PRO A 16 -4.13 -20.37 -16.04
CA PRO A 16 -2.95 -19.58 -16.31
C PRO A 16 -3.00 -18.30 -15.45
N ILE A 17 -1.92 -18.04 -14.72
CA ILE A 17 -1.68 -16.77 -14.05
C ILE A 17 -0.95 -15.88 -15.06
N LEU A 18 -1.42 -14.65 -15.26
CA LEU A 18 -0.74 -13.70 -16.13
C LEU A 18 0.55 -13.22 -15.45
N PRO A 19 1.71 -13.31 -16.11
CA PRO A 19 2.94 -12.76 -15.56
C PRO A 19 2.85 -11.23 -15.53
N TYR A 20 3.24 -10.63 -14.43
CA TYR A 20 3.46 -9.19 -14.36
C TYR A 20 4.84 -8.87 -14.94
N LEU A 21 4.91 -7.86 -15.81
CA LEU A 21 6.18 -7.31 -16.24
C LEU A 21 6.78 -6.51 -15.09
N VAL A 22 7.98 -6.91 -14.65
CA VAL A 22 8.76 -6.18 -13.63
C VAL A 22 9.70 -5.23 -14.37
N SER A 23 9.97 -4.06 -13.80
CA SER A 23 10.73 -2.98 -14.46
C SER A 23 12.18 -3.36 -14.76
N ASP A 24 12.83 -4.15 -13.90
CA ASP A 24 14.24 -4.48 -14.00
C ASP A 24 14.52 -5.98 -13.80
N TYR A 25 15.62 -6.44 -14.41
CA TYR A 25 16.10 -7.82 -14.30
C TYR A 25 16.94 -8.07 -13.04
N ILE A 26 17.32 -6.99 -12.32
CA ILE A 26 18.16 -7.04 -11.12
C ILE A 26 17.25 -7.14 -9.89
N VAL A 27 17.37 -8.22 -9.12
CA VAL A 27 16.68 -8.34 -7.83
C VAL A 27 17.48 -7.58 -6.77
N SER A 28 17.02 -6.40 -6.38
CA SER A 28 17.64 -5.58 -5.34
C SER A 28 16.61 -5.03 -4.36
N ARG A 29 17.06 -4.41 -3.26
CA ARG A 29 16.19 -3.59 -2.40
C ARG A 29 16.11 -2.19 -3.00
N GLU A 30 15.39 -2.04 -4.10
CA GLU A 30 15.04 -0.70 -4.57
C GLU A 30 13.97 -0.14 -3.64
N SER A 31 14.31 0.91 -2.89
CA SER A 31 13.25 1.80 -2.38
C SER A 31 12.62 2.49 -3.59
N HIS A 32 11.41 3.02 -3.43
CA HIS A 32 10.79 3.85 -4.47
C HIS A 32 11.45 5.24 -4.47
N PHE A 33 12.79 5.31 -4.57
CA PHE A 33 13.61 6.51 -4.43
C PHE A 33 13.13 7.66 -5.31
N TYR A 34 12.60 7.35 -6.51
CA TYR A 34 12.09 8.38 -7.41
C TYR A 34 10.81 9.07 -6.90
N TYR A 35 10.07 8.46 -5.97
CA TYR A 35 8.79 8.99 -5.49
C TYR A 35 8.87 9.63 -4.10
N GLU A 36 9.90 9.37 -3.33
CA GLU A 36 10.05 9.93 -1.98
C GLU A 36 10.32 11.44 -2.02
N GLY A 37 9.56 12.21 -1.23
CA GLY A 37 9.77 13.66 -1.05
C GLY A 37 9.14 14.53 -2.14
N LYS A 38 8.24 13.96 -2.95
CA LYS A 38 7.45 14.72 -3.93
C LYS A 38 6.27 15.41 -3.24
N GLU A 39 5.82 16.55 -3.78
CA GLU A 39 4.62 17.22 -3.26
C GLU A 39 3.38 16.32 -3.25
N ALA A 40 3.32 15.37 -4.20
CA ALA A 40 2.26 14.37 -4.30
C ALA A 40 2.13 13.49 -3.04
N ASP A 41 3.20 13.31 -2.27
CA ASP A 41 3.17 12.54 -1.01
C ASP A 41 2.26 13.21 0.03
N HIS A 42 2.07 14.52 -0.08
CA HIS A 42 1.24 15.31 0.82
C HIS A 42 -0.20 15.51 0.32
N ASP A 43 -0.51 15.12 -0.91
CA ASP A 43 -1.85 15.36 -1.47
C ASP A 43 -2.93 14.53 -0.78
N GLN A 44 -2.65 13.27 -0.49
CA GLN A 44 -3.57 12.40 0.25
C GLN A 44 -3.82 12.88 1.69
N PRO A 45 -2.79 13.18 2.53
CA PRO A 45 -3.04 13.69 3.88
C PRO A 45 -3.69 15.08 3.87
N ARG A 46 -3.39 15.93 2.89
CA ARG A 46 -4.08 17.23 2.71
C ARG A 46 -5.56 17.03 2.40
N ALA A 47 -5.89 16.07 1.52
CA ALA A 47 -7.27 15.73 1.22
C ALA A 47 -8.01 15.11 2.42
N LEU A 48 -7.34 14.23 3.18
CA LEU A 48 -7.87 13.68 4.42
C LEU A 48 -8.24 14.79 5.42
N TYR A 49 -7.32 15.73 5.67
CA TYR A 49 -7.54 16.83 6.60
C TYR A 49 -8.63 17.81 6.13
N GLY A 50 -8.57 18.22 4.85
CA GLY A 50 -9.45 19.24 4.31
C GLY A 50 -10.86 18.74 3.97
N LYS A 51 -10.97 17.55 3.38
CA LYS A 51 -12.23 17.05 2.80
C LYS A 51 -12.94 16.00 3.64
N VAL A 52 -12.20 15.19 4.40
CA VAL A 52 -12.76 14.03 5.13
C VAL A 52 -12.95 14.34 6.62
N MET A 53 -12.00 15.02 7.25
CA MET A 53 -12.07 15.33 8.67
C MET A 53 -13.06 16.46 8.97
N ASN A 54 -13.91 16.25 9.97
CA ASN A 54 -14.74 17.29 10.56
C ASN A 54 -13.95 18.07 11.64
N GLU A 55 -14.55 19.15 12.15
CA GLU A 55 -13.87 20.06 13.08
C GLU A 55 -13.39 19.37 14.36
N LYS A 56 -14.22 18.48 14.94
CA LYS A 56 -13.85 17.70 16.12
C LYS A 56 -12.63 16.81 15.85
N ALA A 57 -12.61 16.12 14.70
CA ALA A 57 -11.49 15.26 14.33
C ALA A 57 -10.19 16.05 14.13
N ARG A 58 -10.27 17.26 13.55
CA ARG A 58 -9.10 18.14 13.37
C ARG A 58 -8.55 18.64 14.71
N GLN A 59 -9.42 19.04 15.65
CA GLN A 59 -9.00 19.42 17.00
C GLN A 59 -8.27 18.27 17.71
N GLN A 60 -8.86 17.08 17.69
CA GLN A 60 -8.24 15.88 18.26
C GLN A 60 -6.89 15.54 17.60
N LEU A 61 -6.78 15.71 16.28
CA LEU A 61 -5.52 15.51 15.56
C LEU A 61 -4.44 16.47 16.06
N HIS A 62 -4.75 17.75 16.25
CA HIS A 62 -3.80 18.72 16.79
C HIS A 62 -3.39 18.41 18.23
N ASP A 63 -4.35 18.13 19.11
CA ASP A 63 -4.08 17.83 20.52
C ASP A 63 -3.16 16.60 20.69
N ASN A 64 -3.45 15.54 19.94
CA ASN A 64 -2.66 14.31 19.95
C ASN A 64 -1.25 14.54 19.41
N THR A 65 -1.13 15.31 18.32
CA THR A 65 0.16 15.62 17.70
C THR A 65 1.03 16.45 18.65
N VAL A 66 0.46 17.47 19.29
CA VAL A 66 1.16 18.29 20.29
C VAL A 66 1.61 17.44 21.47
N ARG A 67 0.75 16.55 21.97
CA ARG A 67 1.09 15.66 23.08
C ARG A 67 2.28 14.75 22.73
N LEU A 68 2.32 14.21 21.51
CA LEU A 68 3.40 13.33 21.06
C LEU A 68 4.71 14.11 20.86
N LEU A 69 4.65 15.29 20.23
CA LEU A 69 5.83 16.12 19.98
C LEU A 69 6.46 16.66 21.26
N ARG A 70 5.70 16.79 22.35
CA ARG A 70 6.24 17.15 23.67
C ARG A 70 7.09 16.06 24.34
N LEU A 71 7.02 14.81 23.86
CA LEU A 71 7.78 13.68 24.41
C LEU A 71 9.19 13.56 23.81
N ILE A 72 9.47 14.31 22.76
CA ILE A 72 10.76 14.38 22.06
C ILE A 72 11.47 15.65 22.53
#